data_AF-A0A918H0W0-F1
#
_entry.id   AF-A0A918H0W0-F1
#
_cell.length_a   1.000
_cell.length_b   1.000
_cell.length_c   1.000
_cell.angle_alpha   90.00
_cell.angle_beta   90.00
_cell.angle_gamma   90.00
#
_symmetry.space_group_name_H-M   'P 1'
#
loop_
_entity.id
_entity.type
_entity.pdbx_description
1 polymer ?
#
loop_
_entity_poly.entity_id
_entity_poly.type
_entity_poly.pdbx_seq_one_letter_code
_entity_poly.pdbx_strand_id
1 'polypeptide(L)'
;MLINDLFSYQKEIEVEGEVHNGVLVVQNFFDCDYPTGVAIIDDLMKGRMRQFLHVKEHELPLLYEDLEVDEAGRAALESYVRELEDWMVAILNWHRKIRRYGAQDVHRGSGTPLVRSLAQGLPYGPTGMGTSAARVPALLAP
;
A
#
# COMPACT_ATOMS: atom_id res chain seq x y z
N MET A 1 -6.41 2.26 1.00
CA MET A 1 -6.15 2.22 -0.46
C MET A 1 -5.33 3.44 -0.85
N LEU A 2 -5.90 4.64 -0.99
CA LEU A 2 -5.18 5.85 -1.44
C LEU A 2 -3.82 6.13 -0.75
N ILE A 3 -3.77 6.00 0.58
CA ILE A 3 -2.50 6.14 1.31
C ILE A 3 -1.48 5.09 0.89
N ASN A 4 -1.91 3.84 0.70
CA ASN A 4 -1.03 2.78 0.26
C ASN A 4 -0.50 3.11 -1.14
N ASP A 5 -1.38 3.44 -2.08
CA ASP A 5 -1.02 3.81 -3.46
C ASP A 5 0.06 4.90 -3.52
N LEU A 6 -0.03 5.92 -2.67
CA LEU A 6 0.97 7.00 -2.57
C LEU A 6 2.33 6.50 -2.08
N PHE A 7 2.36 5.60 -1.09
CA PHE A 7 3.61 5.05 -0.56
C PHE A 7 4.16 3.91 -1.45
N SER A 8 3.30 3.16 -2.12
CA SER A 8 3.66 1.96 -2.87
C SER A 8 3.99 2.21 -4.35
N TYR A 9 3.69 3.41 -4.88
CA TYR A 9 3.83 3.75 -6.31
C TYR A 9 5.15 3.27 -6.91
N GLN A 10 6.29 3.65 -6.32
CA GLN A 10 7.60 3.27 -6.83
C GLN A 10 7.78 1.74 -6.86
N LYS A 11 7.35 1.05 -5.80
CA LYS A 11 7.47 -0.41 -5.74
C LYS A 11 6.58 -1.08 -6.79
N GLU A 12 5.33 -0.66 -6.89
CA GLU A 12 4.34 -1.32 -7.73
C GLU A 12 4.57 -1.00 -9.22
N ILE A 13 4.69 0.28 -9.56
CA ILE A 13 4.73 0.73 -10.94
C ILE A 13 6.14 0.66 -11.52
N GLU A 14 7.13 1.26 -10.84
CA GLU A 14 8.49 1.39 -11.41
C GLU A 14 9.29 0.08 -11.30
N VAL A 15 8.89 -0.80 -10.39
CA VAL A 15 9.71 -1.94 -9.97
C VAL A 15 9.03 -3.29 -10.22
N GLU A 16 7.74 -3.42 -9.90
CA GLU A 16 7.00 -4.68 -10.09
C GLU A 16 6.24 -4.74 -11.42
N GLY A 17 6.01 -3.61 -12.09
CA GLY A 17 5.20 -3.52 -13.29
C GLY A 17 3.71 -3.81 -13.03
N GLU A 18 3.27 -3.68 -11.78
CA GLU A 18 1.86 -3.69 -11.40
C GLU A 18 1.18 -2.44 -11.97
N VAL A 19 -0.13 -2.51 -12.22
CA VAL A 19 -0.89 -1.40 -12.83
C VAL A 19 -2.02 -0.89 -11.93
N HIS A 20 -2.35 -1.62 -10.86
CA HIS A 20 -3.39 -1.25 -9.91
C HIS A 20 -2.89 -0.24 -8.87
N ASN A 21 -2.70 1.01 -9.30
CA ASN A 21 -2.34 2.11 -8.40
C ASN A 21 -3.09 3.38 -8.80
N GLY A 22 -3.74 4.04 -7.84
CA GLY A 22 -4.56 5.23 -8.08
C GLY A 22 -3.82 6.38 -8.74
N VAL A 23 -2.53 6.58 -8.44
CA VAL A 23 -1.73 7.65 -9.07
C VAL A 23 -1.57 7.37 -10.56
N LEU A 24 -1.23 6.14 -10.94
CA LEU A 24 -1.11 5.76 -12.35
C LEU A 24 -2.46 5.88 -13.08
N VAL A 25 -3.55 5.47 -12.45
CA VAL A 25 -4.91 5.62 -13.00
C VAL A 25 -5.23 7.09 -13.28
N VAL A 26 -4.93 7.98 -12.33
CA VAL A 26 -5.16 9.43 -12.48
C VAL A 26 -4.28 10.02 -13.59
N GLN A 27 -2.99 9.69 -13.62
CA GLN A 27 -2.07 10.15 -14.66
C GLN A 27 -2.55 9.76 -16.06
N ASN A 28 -2.98 8.51 -16.23
CA ASN A 28 -3.44 8.01 -17.52
C ASN A 28 -4.80 8.61 -17.92
N PHE A 29 -5.72 8.77 -16.96
CA PHE A 29 -7.05 9.29 -17.26
C PHE A 29 -7.06 10.78 -17.58
N PHE A 30 -6.29 11.58 -16.84
CA PHE A 30 -6.21 13.04 -17.01
C PHE A 30 -5.05 13.49 -17.90
N ASP A 31 -4.25 12.55 -18.42
CA ASP A 31 -3.03 12.82 -19.21
C ASP A 31 -2.11 13.84 -18.51
N CYS A 32 -1.76 13.55 -17.26
CA CYS A 32 -0.97 14.45 -16.42
C CYS A 32 0.33 13.83 -15.91
N ASP A 33 1.26 14.69 -15.50
CA ASP A 33 2.52 14.26 -14.91
C ASP A 33 2.35 13.66 -13.50
N TYR A 34 3.41 13.03 -13.01
CA TYR A 34 3.42 12.35 -11.71
C TYR A 34 3.14 13.29 -10.52
N PRO A 35 3.78 14.47 -10.39
CA PRO A 35 3.46 15.40 -9.33
C PRO A 35 1.99 15.83 -9.30
N THR A 36 1.38 16.06 -10.47
CA THR A 36 -0.04 16.38 -10.58
C THR A 36 -0.92 15.20 -10.16
N GLY A 37 -0.59 13.98 -10.59
CA GLY A 37 -1.31 12.78 -10.20
C GLY A 37 -1.29 12.53 -8.69
N VAL A 38 -0.12 12.72 -8.06
CA VAL A 38 0.04 12.64 -6.60
C VAL A 38 -0.81 13.69 -5.89
N ALA A 39 -0.81 14.94 -6.37
CA ALA A 39 -1.61 16.01 -5.77
C ALA A 39 -3.11 15.71 -5.82
N ILE A 40 -3.61 15.19 -6.95
CA ILE A 40 -5.02 14.79 -7.10
C ILE A 40 -5.37 13.65 -6.12
N ILE A 41 -4.54 12.62 -6.00
CA ILE A 41 -4.77 11.51 -5.07
C ILE A 41 -4.71 11.96 -3.61
N ASP A 42 -3.77 12.84 -3.27
CA ASP A 42 -3.67 13.44 -1.93
C ASP A 42 -4.93 14.26 -1.58
N ASP A 43 -5.41 15.09 -2.52
CA ASP A 43 -6.63 15.87 -2.30
C ASP A 43 -7.88 14.99 -2.21
N LEU A 44 -7.97 13.91 -3.00
CA LEU A 44 -9.02 12.90 -2.86
C LEU A 44 -8.95 12.22 -1.48
N MET A 45 -7.75 11.86 -1.02
CA MET A 45 -7.55 11.24 0.29
C MET A 45 -8.01 12.17 1.42
N LYS A 46 -7.64 13.47 1.37
CA LYS A 46 -8.15 14.48 2.32
C LYS A 46 -9.67 14.64 2.21
N GLY A 47 -10.23 14.59 1.00
CA GLY A 47 -11.67 14.61 0.77
C GLY A 47 -12.40 13.45 1.44
N ARG A 48 -11.88 12.23 1.29
CA ARG A 48 -12.42 11.05 1.97
C ARG A 48 -12.34 11.15 3.49
N MET A 49 -11.27 11.73 4.03
CA MET A 49 -11.16 11.99 5.48
C MET A 49 -12.21 13.00 5.96
N ARG A 50 -12.41 14.11 5.24
CA ARG A 50 -13.47 15.08 5.56
C ARG A 50 -14.85 14.43 5.52
N GLN A 51 -15.13 13.59 4.53
CA GLN A 51 -16.39 12.86 4.44
C GLN A 51 -16.58 11.91 5.63
N PHE A 52 -15.54 11.16 6.03
CA PHE A 52 -15.61 10.28 7.20
C PHE A 52 -15.99 11.07 8.47
N LEU A 53 -15.33 12.20 8.70
CA LEU A 53 -15.63 13.06 9.85
C LEU A 53 -17.06 13.61 9.78
N HIS A 54 -17.51 14.04 8.59
CA HIS A 54 -18.87 14.53 8.41
C HIS A 54 -19.92 13.45 8.71
N VAL A 55 -19.74 12.23 8.19
CA VAL A 55 -20.62 11.10 8.45
C VAL A 55 -20.67 10.80 9.95
N LYS A 56 -19.50 10.74 10.60
CA LYS A 56 -19.38 10.52 12.04
C LYS A 56 -20.12 11.58 12.86
N GLU A 57 -19.91 12.86 12.54
CA GLU A 57 -20.38 13.98 13.36
C GLU A 57 -21.85 14.35 13.11
N HIS A 58 -22.37 14.08 11.91
CA HIS A 58 -23.67 14.59 11.48
C HIS A 58 -24.64 13.52 10.99
N GLU A 59 -24.18 12.47 10.32
CA GLU A 59 -25.07 11.48 9.72
C GLU A 59 -25.36 10.29 10.65
N LEU A 60 -24.35 9.82 11.40
CA LEU A 60 -24.55 8.73 12.38
C LEU A 60 -25.57 9.07 13.47
N PRO A 61 -25.58 10.29 14.07
CA PRO A 61 -26.60 10.65 15.04
C PRO A 61 -28.02 10.56 14.47
N LEU A 62 -28.23 11.03 13.23
CA LEU A 62 -29.53 10.94 12.56
C LEU A 62 -29.93 9.48 12.31
N LEU A 63 -28.98 8.63 11.89
CA LEU A 63 -29.21 7.21 11.72
C LEU A 63 -29.66 6.52 13.03
N TYR A 64 -29.11 6.93 14.18
CA TYR A 64 -29.54 6.41 15.48
C TYR A 64 -30.99 6.76 15.81
N GLU A 65 -31.44 7.94 15.39
CA GLU A 65 -32.82 8.40 15.57
C GLU A 65 -33.75 7.67 14.61
N ASP A 66 -33.41 7.64 13.32
CA ASP A 66 -34.22 7.05 12.25
C ASP A 66 -34.45 5.54 12.43
N LEU A 67 -33.46 4.83 12.97
CA LEU A 67 -33.52 3.38 13.20
C LEU A 67 -33.85 3.00 14.65
N GLU A 68 -34.17 3.98 15.50
CA GLU A 68 -34.44 3.78 16.93
C GLU A 68 -33.37 2.94 17.64
N VAL A 69 -32.09 3.20 17.31
CA VAL A 69 -30.95 2.44 17.87
C VAL A 69 -30.85 2.71 19.36
N ASP A 70 -30.84 1.63 20.15
CA ASP A 70 -30.73 1.70 21.60
C ASP A 70 -29.31 2.10 22.06
N GLU A 71 -29.17 2.38 23.35
CA GLU A 71 -27.90 2.86 23.93
C GLU A 71 -26.76 1.85 23.72
N ALA A 72 -27.06 0.56 23.80
CA ALA A 72 -26.06 -0.48 23.57
C ALA A 72 -25.58 -0.51 22.11
N GLY A 73 -26.48 -0.36 21.15
CA GLY A 73 -26.16 -0.27 19.74
C GLY A 73 -25.37 0.99 19.38
N ARG A 74 -25.73 2.13 19.98
CA ARG A 74 -24.98 3.40 19.82
C ARG A 74 -23.55 3.25 20.33
N ALA A 75 -23.37 2.76 21.56
CA ALA A 75 -22.05 2.55 22.15
C ALA A 75 -21.19 1.58 21.32
N ALA A 76 -21.80 0.51 20.78
CA ALA A 76 -21.10 -0.43 19.91
C ALA A 76 -20.64 0.23 18.60
N LEU A 77 -21.50 1.03 17.95
CA LEU A 77 -21.12 1.72 16.72
C LEU A 77 -20.07 2.80 16.97
N GLU A 78 -20.18 3.57 18.04
CA GLU A 78 -19.18 4.57 18.42
C GLU A 78 -17.81 3.94 18.70
N SER A 79 -17.76 2.80 19.40
CA SER A 79 -16.52 2.05 19.61
C SER A 79 -15.93 1.59 18.28
N TYR A 80 -16.77 1.07 17.37
CA TYR A 80 -16.30 0.64 16.05
C TYR A 80 -15.76 1.81 15.22
N VAL A 81 -16.45 2.95 15.20
CA VAL A 81 -15.97 4.17 14.54
C VAL A 81 -14.64 4.62 15.13
N ARG A 82 -14.45 4.50 16.44
CA ARG A 82 -13.18 4.80 17.10
C ARG A 82 -12.05 3.89 16.64
N GLU A 83 -12.31 2.59 16.51
CA GLU A 83 -11.33 1.65 15.97
C GLU A 83 -10.93 2.00 14.53
N LEU A 84 -11.86 2.50 13.70
CA LEU A 84 -11.54 2.99 12.36
C LEU A 84 -10.62 4.22 12.40
N GLU A 85 -10.84 5.16 13.32
CA GLU A 85 -9.94 6.30 13.53
C GLU A 85 -8.52 5.84 13.89
N ASP A 86 -8.42 4.93 14.86
CA ASP A 86 -7.15 4.37 15.29
C ASP A 86 -6.46 3.60 14.14
N TRP A 87 -7.22 2.86 13.34
CA TRP A 87 -6.71 2.16 12.16
C TRP A 87 -6.14 3.13 11.11
N MET A 88 -6.83 4.24 10.83
CA MET A 88 -6.37 5.25 9.87
C MET A 88 -5.06 5.93 10.33
N VAL A 89 -4.91 6.18 11.62
CA VAL A 89 -3.66 6.72 12.18
C VAL A 89 -2.57 5.65 12.18
N ALA A 90 -2.90 4.42 12.56
CA ALA A 90 -1.96 3.31 12.61
C ALA A 90 -1.39 2.98 11.22
N ILE A 91 -2.23 2.94 10.19
CA ILE A 91 -1.80 2.61 8.83
C ILE A 91 -0.86 3.69 8.27
N LEU A 92 -1.12 4.98 8.53
CA LEU A 92 -0.19 6.06 8.15
C LEU A 92 1.15 5.92 8.88
N ASN A 93 1.13 5.67 10.19
CA ASN A 93 2.34 5.50 10.98
C ASN A 93 3.14 4.27 10.53
N TRP A 94 2.46 3.18 10.17
CA TRP A 94 3.09 1.99 9.64
C TRP A 94 3.77 2.28 8.30
N HIS A 95 3.07 2.92 7.34
CA HIS A 95 3.67 3.29 6.04
C HIS A 95 4.89 4.19 6.18
N ARG A 96 4.88 5.14 7.12
CA ARG A 96 6.02 6.03 7.39
C ARG A 96 7.25 5.32 7.96
N LYS A 97 7.08 4.17 8.62
CA LYS A 97 8.14 3.48 9.35
C LYS A 97 8.59 2.18 8.69
N ILE A 98 7.74 1.59 7.85
CA ILE A 98 8.02 0.29 7.26
C ILE A 98 9.08 0.40 6.16
N ARG A 99 9.99 -0.57 6.13
CA ARG A 99 11.02 -0.67 5.08
C ARG A 99 10.47 -1.03 3.70
N ARG A 100 9.30 -1.69 3.64
CA ARG A 100 8.68 -2.26 2.44
C ARG A 100 8.59 -1.27 1.26
N TYR A 101 8.45 0.02 1.53
CA TYR A 101 8.27 1.07 0.52
C TYR A 101 9.42 2.09 0.46
N GLY A 102 10.50 1.87 1.22
CA GLY A 102 11.65 2.78 1.20
C GLY A 102 12.42 2.64 -0.12
N ALA A 103 12.83 3.75 -0.73
CA ALA A 103 13.54 3.77 -2.01
C ALA A 103 14.81 2.87 -2.01
N GLN A 104 15.52 2.80 -0.88
CA GLN A 104 16.69 1.92 -0.72
C GLN A 104 16.35 0.43 -0.65
N ASP A 105 15.10 0.07 -0.38
CA ASP A 105 14.66 -1.30 -0.09
C ASP A 105 13.78 -1.89 -1.20
N VAL A 106 13.04 -1.06 -1.95
CA VAL A 106 12.22 -1.51 -3.09
C VAL A 106 13.04 -2.24 -4.15
N HIS A 107 14.25 -1.74 -4.45
CA HIS A 107 15.16 -2.41 -5.39
C HIS A 107 15.93 -3.59 -4.77
N ARG A 108 16.00 -3.68 -3.44
CA ARG A 108 16.64 -4.79 -2.70
C ARG A 108 15.72 -5.99 -2.53
N GLY A 109 14.45 -5.91 -2.90
CA GLY A 109 13.47 -7.00 -2.85
C GLY A 109 12.85 -7.37 -4.21
N SER A 110 13.05 -6.54 -5.24
CA SER A 110 12.40 -6.70 -6.53
C SER A 110 13.07 -7.69 -7.48
N GLY A 111 12.22 -8.32 -8.28
CA GLY A 111 12.53 -9.48 -9.13
C GLY A 111 12.36 -10.79 -8.37
N THR A 112 11.88 -11.84 -9.04
CA THR A 112 12.04 -13.20 -8.51
C THR A 112 13.54 -13.39 -8.20
N PRO A 113 13.92 -14.20 -7.19
CA PRO A 113 15.34 -14.39 -6.86
C PRO A 113 16.14 -14.88 -8.07
N LEU A 114 15.46 -15.49 -9.04
CA LEU A 114 15.94 -15.93 -10.35
C LEU A 114 16.29 -14.73 -11.26
N VAL A 115 15.37 -13.77 -11.43
CA VAL A 115 15.62 -12.54 -12.21
C VAL A 115 16.75 -11.71 -11.59
N ARG A 116 16.83 -11.64 -10.25
CA ARG A 116 17.94 -10.95 -9.58
C ARG A 116 19.29 -11.65 -9.78
N SER A 117 19.31 -12.96 -9.62
CA SER A 117 20.51 -13.79 -9.82
C SER A 117 21.03 -13.62 -11.25
N LEU A 118 20.15 -13.66 -12.24
CA LEU A 118 20.49 -13.41 -13.64
C LEU A 118 21.00 -11.98 -13.88
N ALA A 119 20.31 -10.97 -13.36
CA ALA A 119 20.71 -9.57 -13.53
C ALA A 119 22.05 -9.21 -12.84
N GLN A 120 22.41 -9.93 -11.76
CA GLN A 120 23.64 -9.69 -11.00
C GLN A 120 24.75 -10.70 -11.31
N GLY A 121 24.54 -11.61 -12.26
CA GLY A 121 25.49 -12.70 -12.57
C GLY A 121 25.80 -13.60 -11.37
N LEU A 122 24.92 -13.62 -10.37
CA LEU A 122 25.10 -14.40 -9.14
C LEU A 122 24.47 -15.79 -9.32
N PRO A 123 24.99 -16.85 -8.70
CA PRO A 123 24.36 -18.17 -8.77
C PRO A 123 22.95 -18.15 -8.16
N TYR A 124 21.97 -18.72 -8.86
CA TYR A 124 20.62 -18.93 -8.33
C TYR A 124 20.62 -20.14 -7.40
N GLY A 125 20.09 -19.99 -6.17
CA GLY A 125 19.92 -21.08 -5.21
C GLY A 125 20.60 -20.84 -3.86
N PRO A 126 20.46 -21.78 -2.90
CA PRO A 126 20.99 -21.62 -1.55
C PRO A 126 22.53 -21.48 -1.54
N THR A 127 23.03 -20.57 -0.69
CA THR A 127 24.45 -20.17 -0.67
C THR A 127 25.23 -20.62 0.58
N GLY A 128 24.58 -21.27 1.54
CA GLY A 128 25.18 -21.75 2.79
C GLY A 128 26.19 -22.90 2.60
N MET A 129 26.97 -23.22 3.64
CA MET A 129 27.83 -24.42 3.61
C MET A 129 27.00 -25.68 3.35
N GLY A 130 27.51 -26.60 2.52
CA GLY A 130 26.81 -27.84 2.15
C GLY A 130 25.82 -27.71 0.98
N THR A 131 25.65 -26.52 0.39
CA THR A 131 24.67 -26.27 -0.70
C THR A 131 25.31 -26.23 -2.09
N SER A 132 26.56 -26.68 -2.22
CA SER A 132 27.33 -26.63 -3.49
C SER A 132 26.66 -27.40 -4.64
N ALA A 133 26.02 -28.54 -4.34
CA ALA A 133 25.32 -29.35 -5.34
C ALA A 133 24.12 -28.63 -5.99
N ALA A 134 23.48 -27.69 -5.28
CA ALA A 134 22.35 -26.94 -5.79
C ALA A 134 22.73 -25.92 -6.89
N ARG A 135 24.04 -25.70 -7.11
CA ARG A 135 24.57 -24.71 -8.07
C ARG A 135 25.15 -25.33 -9.34
N VAL A 136 25.17 -26.67 -9.43
CA VAL A 136 25.68 -27.42 -10.59
C VAL A 136 24.95 -27.03 -11.89
N PRO A 137 23.63 -26.80 -11.92
CA PRO A 137 22.95 -26.37 -13.15
C PRO A 137 23.44 -25.02 -13.69
N ALA A 138 23.94 -24.11 -12.82
CA ALA A 138 24.45 -22.81 -13.24
C ALA A 138 25.87 -22.88 -13.86
N LEU A 139 26.62 -23.95 -13.59
CA LEU A 139 27.95 -24.23 -14.19
C LEU A 139 27.85 -24.90 -15.56
N LEU A 140 26.65 -25.33 -15.95
CA LEU A 140 26.37 -26.04 -17.20
C LEU A 140 25.60 -25.17 -18.21
N ALA A 141 25.28 -23.93 -17.84
CA ALA A 141 24.73 -22.95 -18.78
C ALA A 141 25.87 -22.44 -19.71
N PRO A 142 25.64 -22.35 -21.03
CA PRO A 142 26.66 -21.88 -21.98
C PRO A 142 27.04 -20.42 -21.80
#